data_AF-A0A9Q3HS02-F1
#
_entry.id   AF-A0A9Q3HS02-F1
#
_cell.length_a   1.000
_cell.length_b   1.000
_cell.length_c   1.000
_cell.angle_alpha   90.00
_cell.angle_beta   90.00
_cell.angle_gamma   90.00
#
_symmetry.space_group_name_H-M   'P 1'
#
loop_
_entity.id
_entity.type
_entity.pdbx_description
1 polymer ?
#
loop_
_entity_poly.entity_id
_entity_poly.type
_entity_poly.pdbx_seq_one_letter_code
_entity_poly.pdbx_strand_id
1 'polypeptide(L)'
;MEPDFKEGDQVLVSTLSFNNLKGPKKMRDSFVGPFTIIKLIGNNAVEIKITEEFSRKNPVFQVSLVKPYLQREEDKFTPRRRNPKPPEIL
;
A
#
# COMPACT_ATOMS: atom_id res chain seq x y z
N MET A 1 1.15 -13.02 12.07
CA MET A 1 -0.10 -13.24 11.33
C MET A 1 0.08 -12.61 9.96
N GLU A 2 -0.05 -13.41 8.90
CA GLU A 2 -0.26 -12.85 7.58
C GLU A 2 -1.71 -12.31 7.52
N PRO A 3 -1.95 -11.17 6.86
CA PRO A 3 -3.29 -10.60 6.75
C PRO A 3 -4.20 -11.50 5.88
N ASP A 4 -5.43 -11.72 6.35
CA ASP A 4 -6.48 -12.41 5.59
C ASP A 4 -7.05 -11.48 4.51
N PHE A 5 -6.58 -11.65 3.28
CA PHE A 5 -7.03 -10.89 2.12
C PHE A 5 -8.35 -11.40 1.55
N LYS A 6 -9.12 -10.49 0.94
CA LYS A 6 -10.40 -10.79 0.28
C LYS A 6 -10.46 -10.13 -1.10
N GLU A 7 -11.30 -10.68 -1.97
CA GLU A 7 -11.63 -10.01 -3.23
C GLU A 7 -12.27 -8.64 -2.94
N GLY A 8 -11.82 -7.60 -3.66
CA GLY A 8 -12.23 -6.22 -3.44
C GLY A 8 -11.30 -5.42 -2.51
N ASP A 9 -10.45 -6.08 -1.71
CA ASP A 9 -9.50 -5.37 -0.85
C ASP A 9 -8.50 -4.56 -1.67
N GLN A 10 -8.10 -3.41 -1.12
CA GLN A 10 -7.01 -2.63 -1.67
C GLN A 10 -5.68 -3.04 -1.04
N VAL A 11 -4.68 -3.26 -1.89
CA VAL A 11 -3.34 -3.67 -1.47
C VAL A 11 -2.25 -2.85 -2.15
N LEU A 12 -1.10 -2.80 -1.50
CA LEU A 12 0.14 -2.29 -2.06
C LEU A 12 1.04 -3.47 -2.43
N VAL A 13 1.66 -3.43 -3.61
CA VAL A 13 2.54 -4.47 -4.13
C VAL A 13 4.00 -4.07 -4.00
N SER A 14 4.83 -4.98 -3.52
CA SER A 14 6.27 -4.79 -3.36
C SER A 14 6.97 -4.52 -4.69
N THR A 15 7.84 -3.51 -4.71
CA THR A 15 8.63 -3.17 -5.89
C THR A 15 9.72 -4.17 -6.24
N LEU A 16 9.99 -5.13 -5.34
CA LEU A 16 10.89 -6.26 -5.60
C LEU A 16 10.36 -7.18 -6.72
N SER A 17 9.04 -7.25 -6.91
CA SER A 17 8.44 -8.02 -8.00
C SER A 17 8.54 -7.32 -9.35
N PHE A 18 9.08 -6.09 -9.38
CA PHE A 18 9.10 -5.24 -10.55
C PHE A 18 10.52 -4.98 -11.08
N ASN A 19 10.93 -5.76 -12.08
CA ASN A 19 12.27 -5.62 -12.68
C ASN A 19 12.46 -4.32 -13.49
N ASN A 20 11.38 -3.67 -13.95
CA ASN A 20 11.43 -2.54 -14.90
C ASN A 20 10.82 -1.23 -14.37
N LEU A 21 10.93 -0.94 -13.07
CA LEU A 21 10.59 0.40 -12.58
C LEU A 21 11.64 1.41 -13.09
N LYS A 22 11.25 2.66 -13.32
CA LYS A 22 12.17 3.76 -13.70
C LYS A 22 12.90 4.33 -12.47
N GLY A 23 14.08 4.94 -12.65
CA GLY A 23 14.80 5.70 -11.62
C GLY A 23 15.83 4.90 -10.78
N PRO A 24 16.52 5.50 -9.80
CA PRO A 24 17.51 4.81 -8.97
C PRO A 24 16.86 3.92 -7.90
N LYS A 25 17.33 2.69 -7.70
CA LYS A 25 16.78 1.72 -6.72
C LYS A 25 16.63 2.29 -5.30
N LYS A 26 17.53 3.18 -4.87
CA LYS A 26 17.54 3.79 -3.53
C LYS A 26 16.48 4.88 -3.31
N MET A 27 15.93 5.45 -4.38
CA MET A 27 14.92 6.52 -4.31
C MET A 27 13.50 6.02 -4.60
N ARG A 28 13.34 4.73 -4.92
CA ARG A 28 12.02 4.17 -5.21
C ARG A 28 11.33 3.77 -3.92
N ASP A 29 10.02 3.95 -3.89
CA ASP A 29 9.21 3.37 -2.85
C ASP A 29 9.33 1.84 -2.84
N SER A 30 9.31 1.25 -1.65
CA SER A 30 9.37 -0.21 -1.51
C SER A 30 8.07 -0.90 -1.95
N PHE A 31 6.98 -0.14 -2.07
CA PHE A 31 5.66 -0.62 -2.48
C PHE A 31 4.96 0.40 -3.37
N VAL A 32 4.11 -0.07 -4.28
CA VAL A 32 3.28 0.77 -5.18
C VAL A 32 1.84 0.29 -5.16
N GLY A 33 0.91 1.15 -5.56
CA GLY A 33 -0.54 0.92 -5.49
C GLY A 33 -1.23 2.10 -4.81
N PRO A 34 -2.55 2.04 -4.56
CA PRO A 34 -3.34 0.84 -4.31
C PRO A 34 -3.80 0.08 -5.55
N PHE A 35 -3.88 -1.25 -5.43
CA PHE A 35 -4.51 -2.14 -6.41
C PHE A 35 -5.62 -2.94 -5.76
N THR A 36 -6.67 -3.24 -6.50
CA THR A 36 -7.79 -4.06 -6.02
C THR A 36 -7.51 -5.53 -6.28
N ILE A 37 -7.70 -6.38 -5.26
CA ILE A 37 -7.69 -7.83 -5.43
C ILE A 37 -8.92 -8.24 -6.24
N ILE A 38 -8.70 -8.91 -7.36
CA ILE A 38 -9.79 -9.45 -8.19
C ILE A 38 -10.03 -10.93 -7.93
N LYS A 39 -9.02 -11.66 -7.43
CA LYS A 39 -9.13 -13.09 -7.15
C LYS A 39 -8.10 -13.55 -6.13
N LEU A 40 -8.49 -14.47 -5.25
CA LEU A 40 -7.56 -15.23 -4.42
C LEU A 40 -7.18 -16.54 -5.12
N ILE A 41 -5.88 -16.80 -5.25
CA ILE A 41 -5.35 -18.02 -5.88
C ILE A 41 -4.78 -18.92 -4.79
N GLY A 42 -5.62 -19.84 -4.33
CA GLY A 42 -5.31 -20.69 -3.18
C GLY A 42 -5.01 -19.84 -1.94
N ASN A 43 -4.02 -20.27 -1.15
CA ASN A 43 -3.69 -19.62 0.12
C ASN A 43 -2.47 -18.70 0.04
N ASN A 44 -1.74 -18.68 -1.08
CA ASN A 44 -0.41 -18.06 -1.15
C ASN A 44 -0.29 -16.98 -2.22
N ALA A 45 -1.32 -16.76 -3.05
CA ALA A 45 -1.24 -15.77 -4.12
C ALA A 45 -2.55 -15.00 -4.29
N VAL A 46 -2.42 -13.75 -4.74
CA VAL A 46 -3.53 -12.86 -5.05
C VAL A 46 -3.36 -12.33 -6.46
N GLU A 47 -4.45 -12.26 -7.20
CA GLU A 47 -4.53 -11.59 -8.48
C GLU A 47 -5.10 -10.18 -8.27
N ILE A 48 -4.42 -9.18 -8.85
CA ILE A 48 -4.82 -7.78 -8.72
C ILE A 48 -5.21 -7.17 -10.06
N LYS A 49 -6.08 -6.16 -9.99
CA LYS A 49 -6.38 -5.30 -11.13
C LYS A 49 -5.22 -4.34 -11.39
N ILE A 50 -4.40 -4.70 -12.37
CA ILE A 50 -3.29 -3.89 -12.84
C ILE A 50 -3.78 -2.73 -13.71
N THR A 51 -3.23 -1.53 -13.51
CA THR A 51 -3.45 -0.36 -14.38
C THR A 51 -2.58 -0.44 -15.64
N GLU A 52 -2.96 0.29 -16.70
CA GLU A 52 -2.29 0.20 -18.02
C GLU A 52 -0.77 0.43 -17.97
N GLU A 53 -0.30 1.30 -17.08
CA GLU A 53 1.13 1.58 -16.84
C GLU A 53 1.92 0.31 -16.45
N PHE A 54 1.25 -0.67 -15.84
CA PHE A 54 1.83 -1.91 -15.35
C PHE A 54 1.35 -3.15 -16.12
N SER A 55 0.60 -2.98 -17.22
CA SER A 55 -0.03 -4.05 -18.01
C SER A 55 0.93 -5.16 -18.50
N ARG A 56 2.22 -4.85 -18.70
CA ARG A 56 3.25 -5.81 -19.11
C ARG A 56 3.75 -6.70 -17.97
N LYS A 57 3.21 -6.56 -16.76
CA LYS A 57 3.65 -7.28 -15.57
C LYS A 57 2.60 -8.32 -15.18
N ASN A 58 3.05 -9.39 -14.51
CA ASN A 58 2.16 -10.43 -14.02
C ASN A 58 1.17 -9.82 -12.99
N PRO A 59 -0.15 -10.05 -13.14
CA PRO A 59 -1.16 -9.57 -12.19
C PRO A 59 -1.22 -10.40 -10.90
N VAL A 60 -0.50 -11.53 -10.85
CA VAL A 60 -0.50 -12.45 -9.72
C VAL A 60 0.75 -12.26 -8.87
N PHE A 61 0.56 -12.07 -7.56
CA PHE A 61 1.62 -11.84 -6.59
C PHE A 61 1.46 -12.77 -5.39
N GLN A 62 2.58 -13.15 -4.76
CA GLN A 62 2.56 -13.89 -3.50
C GLN A 62 2.03 -13.00 -2.36
N VAL A 63 1.34 -13.60 -1.40
CA VAL A 63 0.79 -12.89 -0.21
C VAL A 63 1.87 -12.12 0.54
N SER A 64 3.10 -12.63 0.63
CA SER A 64 4.21 -11.96 1.31
C SER A 64 4.77 -10.74 0.54
N LEU A 65 4.40 -10.56 -0.73
CA LEU A 65 4.77 -9.41 -1.56
C LEU A 65 3.68 -8.33 -1.61
N VAL A 66 2.55 -8.56 -0.94
CA VAL A 66 1.46 -7.60 -0.84
C VAL A 66 1.24 -7.19 0.61
N LYS A 67 0.71 -5.98 0.82
CA LYS A 67 0.29 -5.50 2.13
C LYS A 67 -1.04 -4.76 2.02
N PRO A 68 -1.89 -4.80 3.06
CA PRO A 68 -3.15 -4.06 3.06
C PRO A 68 -2.88 -2.56 2.86
N TYR A 69 -3.69 -1.93 2.02
CA TYR A 69 -3.71 -0.49 1.86
C TYR A 69 -4.59 0.11 2.94
N LEU A 70 -3.97 0.86 3.86
CA LEU A 70 -4.70 1.62 4.87
C LEU A 70 -5.00 3.01 4.29
N GLN A 71 -6.22 3.18 3.79
CA GLN A 71 -6.68 4.51 3.40
C GLN A 71 -6.69 5.39 4.65
N ARG A 72 -5.89 6.46 4.61
CA ARG A 72 -5.90 7.46 5.68
C ARG A 72 -7.23 8.20 5.59
N GLU A 73 -8.05 8.11 6.63
CA GLU A 73 -9.25 8.94 6.76
C GLU A 73 -8.82 10.41 6.81
N GLU A 74 -9.07 11.16 5.73
CA GLU A 74 -8.67 12.57 5.59
C GLU A 74 -9.30 13.45 6.68
N ASP A 75 -10.44 13.05 7.23
CA ASP A 75 -11.18 13.75 8.30
C ASP A 75 -10.48 13.77 9.67
N LYS A 76 -9.45 12.94 9.89
CA LYS A 76 -8.74 12.88 11.19
C LYS A 76 -7.49 13.77 11.26
N PHE A 77 -7.25 14.62 10.27
CA PHE A 77 -6.35 15.77 10.43
C PHE A 77 -7.01 16.85 11.29
N THR A 78 -7.29 16.53 12.56
CA THR A 78 -7.30 17.61 13.54
C THR A 78 -5.85 18.10 13.63
N PRO A 79 -5.53 19.35 13.26
CA PRO A 79 -4.22 19.89 13.57
C PRO A 79 -4.05 19.68 15.07
N ARG A 80 -2.97 18.99 15.49
CA ARG A 80 -2.67 18.84 16.91
C ARG A 80 -2.67 20.25 17.48
N ARG A 81 -3.74 20.64 18.19
CA ARG A 81 -3.80 21.92 18.89
C ARG A 81 -2.69 21.83 19.91
N ARG A 82 -1.51 22.38 19.58
CA ARG A 82 -0.54 22.76 20.60
C ARG A 82 -1.25 23.84 21.39
N ASN A 83 -1.94 23.47 22.47
CA ASN A 83 -2.31 24.45 23.46
C ASN A 83 -0.98 24.87 24.10
N PRO A 84 -0.43 26.07 23.86
CA PRO A 84 0.64 26.55 24.71
C PRO A 84 0.04 26.64 26.12
N LYS A 85 0.67 25.98 27.10
CA LYS A 85 0.36 26.27 28.50
C LYS A 85 0.68 27.76 28.71
N PRO A 86 -0.25 28.58 29.22
CA PRO A 86 0.08 29.97 29.55
C PRO A 86 1.26 29.98 30.53
N PRO A 87 2.22 30.91 30.38
CA PRO A 87 3.25 31.07 31.39
C PRO A 87 2.61 31.53 32.71
N GLU A 88 2.92 30.85 33.82
CA GLU A 88 2.61 31.35 35.17
C GLU A 88 3.45 32.61 35.42
N ILE A 89 2.76 33.71 35.73
CA ILE A 89 3.40 34.95 36.16
C ILE A 89 3.56 34.86 37.68
N LEU A 90 4.81 34.92 38.17
CA LEU A 90 5.14 35.12 39.58
C LEU A 90 5.18 36.62 39.91
#